data_AF-A0A9W7EW91-F1
#
_entry.id   AF-A0A9W7EW91-F1
#
_cell.length_a   1.000
_cell.length_b   1.000
_cell.length_c   1.000
_cell.angle_alpha   90.00
_cell.angle_beta   90.00
_cell.angle_gamma   90.00
#
_symmetry.space_group_name_H-M   'P 1'
#
loop_
_entity.id
_entity.type
_entity.pdbx_description
1 polymer ?
#
loop_
_entity_poly.entity_id
_entity_poly.type
_entity_poly.pdbx_seq_one_letter_code
_entity_poly.pdbx_strand_id
1 'polypeptide(L)'
;MASNSAYDFSAAPQSVPVKRNAAAAKYRDDEENMLGASNNIMFDARVVRGNTYAAQVVTQEQQRQQQVYERNENARQGRLEARRMQGMAPPGTPPPVDGRSHMDVQTENFLEELTDRPVESNVETQTEAFLDRPPSPLFVPAKNGVDVETQIEGGDLFDFDLEVGPILDVLVGKTLEVSMLELMEEEELAAIRRQQEKFEMMRNAELSEVQRLEYEAKRKFAEKQRRKKQERDFKEAQEQLKEKVAARSFARGYLGDLHASVFADLESTGHFYDPVRREVETLFLPWLVTEVTSSLTNVAAAYAAADDIIRASLEKAKVIRAKAVEDHEAELKAIEEAKAKAEAERLAKEEEERLRLEAEAAAENGEGGE
;
A
#
# COMPACT_ATOMS: atom_id res chain seq x y z
N MET A 1 -19.79 -19.20 32.01
CA MET A 1 -18.59 -18.41 31.68
C MET A 1 -17.39 -19.31 31.83
N ALA A 2 -16.94 -19.92 30.73
CA ALA A 2 -15.76 -20.78 30.72
C ALA A 2 -14.53 -19.91 30.47
N SER A 3 -13.56 -19.96 31.38
CA SER A 3 -12.31 -19.21 31.31
C SER A 3 -11.37 -19.83 30.27
N ASN A 4 -11.02 -19.05 29.25
CA ASN A 4 -9.96 -19.35 28.30
C ASN A 4 -8.63 -19.50 29.05
N SER A 5 -8.10 -20.72 29.10
CA SER A 5 -6.71 -20.98 29.51
C SER A 5 -5.82 -20.71 28.30
N ALA A 6 -5.12 -19.56 28.32
CA ALA A 6 -4.10 -19.24 27.34
C ALA A 6 -2.90 -20.18 27.55
N TYR A 7 -2.61 -21.00 26.54
CA TYR A 7 -1.43 -21.85 26.49
C TYR A 7 -0.20 -20.96 26.30
N ASP A 8 0.55 -20.72 27.36
CA ASP A 8 1.83 -20.01 27.28
C ASP A 8 2.97 -21.05 27.24
N PHE A 9 3.53 -21.24 26.05
CA PHE A 9 4.65 -22.16 25.82
C PHE A 9 5.96 -21.39 25.97
N SER A 10 6.61 -21.54 27.13
CA SER A 10 7.97 -21.06 27.35
C SER A 10 8.94 -22.26 27.45
N ALA A 11 9.73 -22.44 26.39
CA ALA A 11 10.87 -23.36 26.39
C ALA A 11 12.16 -22.53 26.36
N ALA A 12 13.10 -22.84 27.27
CA ALA A 12 14.44 -22.28 27.20
C ALA A 12 15.14 -22.77 25.93
N PRO A 13 15.95 -21.93 25.26
CA PRO A 13 16.64 -22.33 24.03
C PRO A 13 17.60 -23.50 24.31
N GLN A 14 17.26 -24.69 23.80
CA GLN A 14 18.19 -25.81 23.77
C GLN A 14 19.00 -25.75 22.47
N SER A 15 20.33 -25.77 22.61
CA SER A 15 21.21 -25.94 21.47
C SER A 15 21.08 -27.36 20.90
N VAL A 16 20.98 -27.45 19.57
CA VAL A 16 20.93 -28.73 18.86
C VAL A 16 22.23 -29.49 19.13
N PRO A 17 22.19 -30.74 19.63
CA PRO A 17 23.40 -31.52 19.78
C PRO A 17 23.96 -31.82 18.39
N VAL A 18 25.06 -31.16 18.04
CA VAL A 18 25.88 -31.51 16.88
C VAL A 18 26.51 -32.87 17.21
N LYS A 19 25.79 -33.95 16.92
CA LYS A 19 26.36 -35.30 16.93
C LYS A 19 27.38 -35.36 15.79
N ARG A 20 28.62 -34.95 16.08
CA ARG A 20 29.79 -35.35 15.29
C ARG A 20 29.95 -36.85 15.51
N ASN A 21 29.32 -37.64 14.64
CA ASN A 21 29.53 -39.07 14.60
C ASN A 21 31.00 -39.32 14.27
N ALA A 22 31.78 -39.77 15.25
CA ALA A 22 33.19 -40.16 15.07
C ALA A 22 33.39 -41.25 14.00
N ALA A 23 32.31 -41.93 13.59
CA ALA A 23 32.31 -42.90 12.50
C ALA A 23 32.35 -42.25 11.10
N ALA A 24 31.87 -41.02 10.92
CA ALA A 24 31.88 -40.32 9.64
C ALA A 24 33.25 -39.69 9.30
N ALA A 25 34.13 -39.54 10.29
CA ALA A 25 35.48 -39.01 10.11
C ALA A 25 36.47 -40.05 9.53
N LYS A 26 36.05 -41.30 9.32
CA LYS A 26 36.90 -42.36 8.77
C LYS A 26 36.91 -42.46 7.24
N TYR A 27 36.06 -41.68 6.55
CA TYR A 27 35.89 -41.75 5.09
C TYR A 27 35.99 -40.37 4.42
N ARG A 28 36.62 -39.39 5.07
CA ARG A 28 36.78 -38.04 4.52
C ARG A 28 38.26 -37.77 4.33
N ASP A 29 38.66 -37.49 3.10
CA ASP A 29 40.05 -37.15 2.76
C ASP A 29 40.50 -35.91 3.55
N ASP A 30 41.75 -35.95 4.04
CA ASP A 30 42.32 -34.94 4.93
C ASP A 30 42.39 -33.54 4.30
N GLU A 31 42.35 -33.42 2.96
CA GLU A 31 42.35 -32.15 2.23
C GLU A 31 41.04 -31.35 2.40
N GLU A 32 39.88 -32.02 2.41
CA GLU A 32 38.59 -31.34 2.56
C GLU A 32 38.38 -30.78 3.97
N ASN A 33 39.01 -31.40 4.97
CA ASN A 33 38.87 -31.03 6.37
C ASN A 33 39.78 -29.83 6.74
N MET A 34 40.89 -29.64 6.03
CA MET A 34 41.78 -28.47 6.20
C MET A 34 41.22 -27.19 5.58
N LEU A 35 40.49 -27.28 4.47
CA LEU A 35 39.90 -26.13 3.77
C LEU A 35 38.67 -25.53 4.49
N GLY A 36 37.94 -26.34 5.26
CA GLY A 36 36.74 -25.91 5.98
C GLY A 36 37.00 -25.33 7.38
N ALA A 37 38.10 -25.70 8.04
CA ALA A 37 38.42 -25.25 9.40
C ALA A 37 39.28 -23.98 9.45
N SER A 38 40.09 -23.73 8.41
CA SER A 38 41.08 -22.63 8.36
C SER A 38 40.50 -21.27 7.94
N ASN A 39 39.30 -21.23 7.38
CA ASN A 39 38.68 -20.00 6.84
C ASN A 39 37.64 -19.35 7.77
N ASN A 40 37.47 -19.86 8.99
CA ASN A 40 36.54 -19.27 9.95
C ASN A 40 37.28 -18.32 10.90
N ILE A 41 37.05 -17.02 10.70
CA ILE A 41 37.55 -15.90 11.53
C ILE A 41 37.26 -16.10 13.02
N MET A 42 36.25 -16.90 13.39
CA MET A 42 35.92 -17.24 14.78
C MET A 42 36.95 -18.14 15.47
N PHE A 43 37.87 -18.77 14.72
CA PHE A 43 38.95 -19.60 15.25
C PHE A 43 40.36 -19.08 14.92
N ASP A 44 40.47 -17.93 14.23
CA ASP A 44 41.77 -17.28 14.00
C ASP A 44 42.33 -16.73 15.31
N ALA A 45 43.56 -17.14 15.65
CA ALA A 45 44.27 -16.76 16.87
C ALA A 45 44.73 -15.29 16.87
N ARG A 46 44.79 -14.65 15.70
CA ARG A 46 45.17 -13.24 15.55
C ARG A 46 44.02 -12.28 15.86
N VAL A 47 42.79 -12.78 15.90
CA VAL A 47 41.59 -11.98 16.13
C VAL A 47 41.29 -11.95 17.62
N VAL A 48 41.65 -10.83 18.27
CA VAL A 48 41.38 -10.61 19.70
C VAL A 48 39.88 -10.33 19.89
N ARG A 49 39.17 -11.25 20.52
CA ARG A 49 37.74 -11.13 20.80
C ARG A 49 37.55 -10.58 22.22
N GLY A 50 37.32 -9.27 22.33
CA GLY A 50 37.10 -8.61 23.61
C GLY A 50 37.60 -7.16 23.66
N ASN A 51 37.44 -6.52 24.81
CA ASN A 51 37.88 -5.14 25.04
C ASN A 51 39.42 -5.07 25.13
N THR A 52 40.05 -4.32 24.22
CA THR A 52 41.52 -4.19 24.10
C THR A 52 42.14 -3.15 25.04
N TYR A 53 41.32 -2.40 25.79
CA TYR A 53 41.78 -1.32 26.68
C TYR A 53 41.91 -1.71 28.17
N ALA A 54 41.53 -2.93 28.56
CA ALA A 54 41.63 -3.40 29.94
C ALA A 54 42.79 -4.38 30.10
N ALA A 55 43.63 -4.20 31.13
CA ALA A 55 44.63 -5.20 31.52
C ALA A 55 43.92 -6.54 31.76
N GLN A 56 44.29 -7.59 31.03
CA GLN A 56 43.73 -8.93 31.22
C GLN A 56 44.09 -9.43 32.63
N VAL A 57 43.13 -9.35 33.54
CA VAL A 57 43.23 -9.96 34.86
C VAL A 57 42.94 -11.45 34.67
N VAL A 58 44.00 -12.24 34.49
CA VAL A 58 43.88 -13.70 34.36
C VAL A 58 43.28 -14.24 35.66
N THR A 59 42.10 -14.85 35.58
CA THR A 59 41.46 -15.45 36.75
C THR A 59 42.25 -16.68 37.20
N GLN A 60 42.22 -16.99 38.51
CA GLN A 60 42.95 -18.13 39.08
C GLN A 60 42.57 -19.47 38.41
N GLU A 61 41.37 -19.55 37.84
CA GLU A 61 40.88 -20.71 37.11
C GLU A 61 41.48 -20.82 35.70
N GLN A 62 41.71 -19.70 35.01
CA GLN A 62 42.41 -19.69 33.71
C GLN A 62 43.90 -20.05 33.86
N GLN A 63 44.56 -19.62 34.94
CA GLN A 63 45.94 -20.05 35.24
C GLN A 63 46.03 -21.56 35.48
N ARG A 64 45.05 -22.16 36.18
CA ARG A 64 44.98 -23.61 36.37
C ARG A 64 44.78 -24.36 35.05
N GLN A 65 43.94 -23.84 34.15
CA GLN A 65 43.73 -24.46 32.84
C GLN A 65 44.99 -24.38 31.95
N GLN A 66 45.72 -23.26 31.98
CA GLN A 66 47.00 -23.12 31.29
C GLN A 66 48.05 -24.10 31.81
N GLN A 67 48.19 -24.26 33.13
CA GLN A 67 49.13 -25.23 33.71
C GLN A 67 48.81 -26.68 33.33
N VAL A 68 47.53 -27.04 33.23
CA VAL A 68 47.12 -28.38 32.76
C VAL A 68 47.43 -28.56 31.28
N TYR A 69 47.25 -27.51 30.47
CA TYR A 69 47.56 -27.53 29.04
C TYR A 69 49.08 -27.67 28.80
N GLU A 70 49.90 -26.89 29.49
CA GLU A 70 51.36 -26.96 29.44
C GLU A 70 51.88 -28.33 29.92
N ARG A 71 51.28 -28.90 30.98
CA ARG A 71 51.62 -30.25 31.45
C ARG A 71 51.32 -31.32 30.41
N ASN A 72 50.21 -31.21 29.69
CA ASN A 72 49.86 -32.15 28.63
C ASN A 72 50.73 -31.97 27.38
N GLU A 73 51.09 -30.74 27.01
CA GLU A 73 52.04 -30.45 25.92
C GLU A 73 53.44 -31.01 26.22
N ASN A 74 53.96 -30.78 27.42
CA ASN A 74 55.27 -31.32 27.85
C ASN A 74 55.26 -32.86 27.87
N ALA A 75 54.16 -33.47 28.34
CA ALA A 75 54.02 -34.93 28.30
C ALA A 75 53.94 -35.47 26.86
N ARG A 76 53.42 -34.68 25.92
CA ARG A 76 53.35 -35.04 24.50
C ARG A 76 54.72 -34.90 23.82
N GLN A 77 55.46 -33.82 24.08
CA GLN A 77 56.83 -33.62 23.60
C GLN A 77 57.77 -34.72 24.12
N GLY A 78 57.72 -35.05 25.41
CA GLY A 78 58.55 -36.12 25.98
C GLY A 78 58.29 -37.50 25.35
N ARG A 79 57.06 -37.79 24.92
CA ARG A 79 56.75 -39.03 24.18
C ARG A 79 57.30 -39.03 22.75
N LEU A 80 57.32 -37.87 22.09
CA LEU A 80 57.89 -37.70 20.75
C LEU A 80 59.42 -37.82 20.77
N GLU A 81 60.08 -37.26 21.79
CA GLU A 81 61.52 -37.37 21.99
C GLU A 81 61.96 -38.80 22.34
N ALA A 82 61.23 -39.47 23.25
CA ALA A 82 61.49 -40.88 23.56
C ALA A 82 61.35 -41.78 22.32
N ARG A 83 60.41 -41.46 21.43
CA ARG A 83 60.22 -42.18 20.17
C ARG A 83 61.31 -41.88 19.13
N ARG A 84 61.90 -40.67 19.16
CA ARG A 84 63.10 -40.33 18.37
C ARG A 84 64.35 -41.06 18.86
N MET A 85 64.48 -41.25 20.18
CA MET A 85 65.62 -41.94 20.80
C MET A 85 65.50 -43.46 20.74
N GLN A 86 64.31 -44.00 20.47
CA GLN A 86 64.04 -45.42 20.24
C GLN A 86 64.51 -45.87 18.84
N GLY A 87 65.81 -45.70 18.58
CA GLY A 87 66.45 -46.02 17.29
C GLY A 87 67.93 -45.67 17.23
N MET A 88 68.46 -44.90 18.18
CA MET A 88 69.87 -44.56 18.26
C MET A 88 70.55 -45.41 19.35
N ALA A 89 71.12 -46.56 18.96
CA ALA A 89 72.05 -47.27 19.84
C ALA A 89 73.33 -46.42 20.00
N PRO A 90 73.93 -46.32 21.19
CA PRO A 90 75.25 -45.69 21.32
C PRO A 90 76.24 -46.44 20.42
N PRO A 91 77.20 -45.77 19.75
CA PRO A 91 78.17 -46.44 18.91
C PRO A 91 78.99 -47.41 19.79
N GLY A 92 78.75 -48.71 19.63
CA GLY A 92 79.51 -49.75 20.30
C GLY A 92 80.94 -49.76 19.75
N THR A 93 81.91 -50.05 20.63
CA THR A 93 83.28 -50.32 20.21
C THR A 93 83.29 -51.47 19.19
N PRO A 94 84.07 -51.36 18.10
CA PRO A 94 84.09 -52.38 17.05
C PRO A 94 84.53 -53.74 17.61
N PRO A 95 84.00 -54.85 17.06
CA PRO A 95 84.25 -56.18 17.59
C PRO A 95 85.74 -56.59 17.46
N PRO A 96 86.26 -57.42 18.38
CA PRO A 96 87.64 -57.92 18.35
C PRO A 96 87.99 -58.65 17.05
N VAL A 97 89.19 -58.40 16.54
CA VAL A 97 89.66 -59.00 15.28
C VAL A 97 90.23 -60.38 15.56
N ASP A 98 89.77 -61.38 14.81
CA ASP A 98 90.10 -62.78 15.05
C ASP A 98 91.60 -63.07 14.85
N GLY A 99 92.21 -63.83 15.77
CA GLY A 99 93.65 -64.15 15.77
C GLY A 99 94.57 -63.17 16.53
N ARG A 100 94.04 -62.19 17.27
CA ARG A 100 94.82 -61.31 18.17
C ARG A 100 94.30 -61.39 19.60
N SER A 101 95.18 -61.57 20.59
CA SER A 101 94.77 -61.43 22.00
C SER A 101 94.70 -59.95 22.36
N HIS A 102 93.51 -59.46 22.68
CA HIS A 102 93.33 -58.11 23.21
C HIS A 102 93.69 -58.10 24.70
N MET A 103 94.53 -57.16 25.11
CA MET A 103 94.91 -56.92 26.51
C MET A 103 94.53 -55.48 26.85
N ASP A 104 93.94 -55.26 28.03
CA ASP A 104 93.58 -53.93 28.49
C ASP A 104 94.86 -53.12 28.76
N VAL A 105 95.06 -52.06 27.98
CA VAL A 105 96.16 -51.11 28.16
C VAL A 105 95.68 -50.01 29.09
N GLN A 106 96.51 -49.59 30.04
CA GLN A 106 96.20 -48.47 30.95
C GLN A 106 96.12 -47.17 30.13
N THR A 107 94.91 -46.73 29.79
CA THR A 107 94.64 -45.51 28.99
C THR A 107 94.39 -44.27 29.84
N GLU A 108 94.59 -44.35 31.14
CA GLU A 108 94.53 -43.21 32.05
C GLU A 108 95.86 -42.44 32.01
N ASN A 109 95.78 -41.10 31.96
CA ASN A 109 96.96 -40.24 31.87
C ASN A 109 97.86 -40.41 33.11
N PHE A 110 98.97 -41.15 32.95
CA PHE A 110 100.04 -41.25 33.94
C PHE A 110 101.20 -40.34 33.51
N LEU A 111 101.40 -39.23 34.21
CA LEU A 111 102.48 -38.26 33.97
C LEU A 111 103.57 -38.45 35.02
N GLU A 112 104.78 -38.81 34.58
CA GLU A 112 105.98 -38.87 35.41
C GLU A 112 106.83 -37.62 35.12
N GLU A 113 107.01 -36.74 36.11
CA GLU A 113 107.88 -35.56 35.97
C GLU A 113 109.36 -35.98 36.09
N LEU A 114 110.11 -35.92 34.99
CA LEU A 114 111.57 -36.00 35.03
C LEU A 114 112.16 -34.64 35.45
N THR A 115 112.74 -34.57 36.64
CA THR A 115 113.21 -33.33 37.28
C THR A 115 114.67 -32.95 36.97
N ASP A 116 115.37 -33.65 36.08
CA ASP A 116 116.82 -33.46 35.90
C ASP A 116 117.18 -32.56 34.70
N ARG A 117 117.93 -31.48 34.94
CA ARG A 117 118.40 -30.55 33.91
C ARG A 117 119.78 -31.00 33.40
N PRO A 118 120.02 -31.12 32.08
CA PRO A 118 121.32 -31.48 31.56
C PRO A 118 122.37 -30.38 31.80
N VAL A 119 123.62 -30.79 32.07
CA VAL A 119 124.73 -29.89 32.42
C VAL A 119 125.28 -29.21 31.17
N GLU A 120 125.24 -27.89 31.13
CA GLU A 120 125.85 -27.08 30.06
C GLU A 120 127.30 -26.73 30.41
N SER A 121 128.24 -27.02 29.51
CA SER A 121 129.67 -26.70 29.65
C SER A 121 130.11 -25.64 28.64
N ASN A 122 130.62 -24.50 29.12
CA ASN A 122 131.22 -23.48 28.27
C ASN A 122 132.68 -23.83 27.95
N VAL A 123 133.05 -23.79 26.66
CA VAL A 123 134.42 -23.97 26.18
C VAL A 123 134.84 -22.69 25.47
N GLU A 124 135.89 -22.05 25.97
CA GLU A 124 136.52 -20.88 25.34
C GLU A 124 137.84 -21.32 24.69
N THR A 125 138.03 -20.96 23.41
CA THR A 125 139.28 -21.21 22.68
C THR A 125 139.95 -19.92 22.23
N GLN A 126 141.27 -19.91 22.44
CA GLN A 126 142.22 -18.83 22.24
C GLN A 126 142.40 -18.47 20.75
N THR A 127 142.34 -17.17 20.45
CA THR A 127 142.46 -16.56 19.12
C THR A 127 143.92 -16.30 18.74
N GLU A 128 144.41 -16.94 17.67
CA GLU A 128 145.55 -16.42 16.90
C GLU A 128 145.05 -15.70 15.64
N ALA A 129 145.71 -14.59 15.28
CA ALA A 129 145.34 -13.75 14.15
C ALA A 129 145.71 -14.41 12.81
N PHE A 130 144.77 -15.19 12.26
CA PHE A 130 144.87 -15.76 10.91
C PHE A 130 144.70 -14.67 9.85
N LEU A 131 145.70 -14.54 8.98
CA LEU A 131 145.63 -13.78 7.73
C LEU A 131 144.53 -14.37 6.82
N ASP A 132 143.66 -13.52 6.27
CA ASP A 132 142.55 -13.92 5.41
C ASP A 132 143.02 -14.72 4.19
N ARG A 133 142.76 -16.04 4.23
CA ARG A 133 142.83 -16.89 3.05
C ARG A 133 141.56 -16.63 2.22
N PRO A 134 141.66 -16.30 0.91
CA PRO A 134 140.45 -16.18 0.09
C PRO A 134 139.67 -17.49 0.13
N PRO A 135 138.32 -17.43 0.18
CA PRO A 135 137.49 -18.63 0.29
C PRO A 135 137.83 -19.58 -0.86
N SER A 136 138.10 -20.84 -0.52
CA SER A 136 138.32 -21.87 -1.54
C SER A 136 137.10 -21.95 -2.46
N PRO A 137 137.28 -21.97 -3.79
CA PRO A 137 136.17 -21.99 -4.72
C PRO A 137 135.25 -23.18 -4.43
N LEU A 138 133.94 -22.93 -4.39
CA LEU A 138 132.92 -23.97 -4.23
C LEU A 138 133.05 -24.98 -5.38
N PHE A 139 133.36 -26.22 -5.05
CA PHE A 139 133.33 -27.31 -6.01
C PHE A 139 131.88 -27.61 -6.39
N VAL A 140 131.46 -27.17 -7.57
CA VAL A 140 130.19 -27.55 -8.19
C VAL A 140 130.48 -28.73 -9.12
N PRO A 141 130.02 -29.95 -8.81
CA PRO A 141 130.16 -31.08 -9.72
C PRO A 141 129.53 -30.75 -11.09
N ALA A 142 130.18 -31.13 -12.19
CA ALA A 142 129.56 -31.05 -13.50
C ALA A 142 128.28 -31.92 -13.51
N LYS A 143 127.17 -31.36 -13.99
CA LYS A 143 125.89 -32.09 -14.09
C LYS A 143 126.03 -33.20 -15.13
N ASN A 144 126.39 -34.39 -14.69
CA ASN A 144 126.49 -35.58 -15.52
C ASN A 144 125.17 -36.34 -15.44
N GLY A 145 124.15 -35.84 -16.14
CA GLY A 145 122.84 -36.47 -16.32
C GLY A 145 122.17 -35.91 -17.56
N VAL A 146 121.40 -36.74 -18.27
CA VAL A 146 120.58 -36.29 -19.39
C VAL A 146 119.29 -35.71 -18.82
N ASP A 147 119.02 -34.43 -19.09
CA ASP A 147 117.77 -33.80 -18.70
C ASP A 147 116.64 -34.27 -19.61
N VAL A 148 115.54 -34.76 -19.02
CA VAL A 148 114.32 -35.15 -19.72
C VAL A 148 113.18 -34.36 -19.09
N GLU A 149 112.47 -33.57 -19.90
CA GLU A 149 111.20 -32.97 -19.52
C GLU A 149 110.05 -33.77 -20.13
N THR A 150 108.99 -33.96 -19.34
CA THR A 150 107.75 -34.58 -19.80
C THR A 150 106.63 -33.57 -19.55
N GLN A 151 106.01 -33.10 -20.62
CA GLN A 151 104.88 -32.17 -20.59
C GLN A 151 103.63 -32.88 -21.10
N ILE A 152 102.51 -32.69 -20.40
CA ILE A 152 101.19 -33.14 -20.85
C ILE A 152 100.59 -32.01 -21.68
N GLU A 153 100.27 -32.30 -22.94
CA GLU A 153 99.67 -31.34 -23.86
C GLU A 153 98.15 -31.22 -23.64
N GLY A 154 97.57 -30.11 -24.08
CA GLY A 154 96.12 -29.89 -23.98
C GLY A 154 95.34 -30.98 -24.72
N GLY A 155 94.60 -31.81 -23.96
CA GLY A 155 93.76 -32.90 -24.50
C GLY A 155 94.32 -34.31 -24.30
N ASP A 156 95.55 -34.47 -23.80
CA ASP A 156 96.20 -35.79 -23.60
C ASP A 156 95.56 -36.63 -22.46
N LEU A 157 94.89 -35.98 -21.51
CA LEU A 157 94.17 -36.62 -20.39
C LEU A 157 92.65 -36.49 -20.46
N PHE A 158 92.09 -36.11 -21.61
CA PHE A 158 90.64 -35.93 -21.73
C PHE A 158 89.94 -37.29 -21.88
N ASP A 159 89.07 -37.62 -20.92
CA ASP A 159 88.15 -38.76 -21.00
C ASP A 159 86.74 -38.25 -21.28
N PHE A 160 86.24 -38.56 -22.48
CA PHE A 160 84.92 -38.12 -22.93
C PHE A 160 83.80 -38.71 -22.07
N ASP A 161 83.91 -39.99 -21.68
CA ASP A 161 82.83 -40.68 -20.96
C ASP A 161 82.66 -40.13 -19.54
N LEU A 162 83.77 -39.69 -18.93
CA LEU A 162 83.74 -39.02 -17.63
C LEU A 162 83.20 -37.60 -17.72
N GLU A 163 83.65 -36.81 -18.70
CA GLU A 163 83.32 -35.39 -18.81
C GLU A 163 81.90 -35.13 -19.36
N VAL A 164 81.37 -36.04 -20.18
CA VAL A 164 80.01 -35.91 -20.75
C VAL A 164 78.91 -36.21 -19.73
N GLY A 165 79.22 -36.98 -18.67
CA GLY A 165 78.26 -37.39 -17.64
C GLY A 165 77.47 -36.22 -17.03
N PRO A 166 78.14 -35.20 -16.46
CA PRO A 166 77.46 -34.03 -15.89
C PRO A 166 76.60 -33.25 -16.90
N ILE A 167 77.02 -33.18 -18.16
CA ILE A 167 76.29 -32.47 -19.23
C ILE A 167 74.99 -33.22 -19.55
N LEU A 168 75.07 -34.54 -19.69
CA LEU A 168 73.89 -35.37 -19.95
C LEU A 168 72.93 -35.38 -18.76
N ASP A 169 73.44 -35.44 -17.53
CA ASP A 169 72.60 -35.40 -16.32
C ASP A 169 71.78 -34.10 -16.25
N VAL A 170 72.41 -32.96 -16.54
CA VAL A 170 71.71 -31.67 -16.57
C VAL A 170 70.70 -31.61 -17.72
N LEU A 171 71.06 -32.11 -18.91
CA LEU A 171 70.17 -32.07 -20.08
C LEU A 171 68.94 -32.97 -19.87
N VAL A 172 69.15 -34.22 -19.43
CA VAL A 172 68.07 -35.16 -19.12
C VAL A 172 67.25 -34.67 -17.94
N GLY A 173 67.88 -34.19 -16.88
CA GLY A 173 67.19 -33.63 -15.72
C GLY A 173 66.30 -32.45 -16.09
N LYS A 174 66.83 -31.50 -16.87
CA LYS A 174 66.07 -30.30 -17.26
C LYS A 174 64.95 -30.62 -18.24
N THR A 175 65.17 -31.53 -19.20
CA THR A 175 64.12 -31.95 -20.14
C THR A 175 62.97 -32.65 -19.41
N LEU A 176 63.27 -33.56 -18.48
CA LEU A 176 62.25 -34.23 -17.67
C LEU A 176 61.49 -33.25 -16.76
N GLU A 177 62.19 -32.30 -16.14
CA GLU A 177 61.57 -31.28 -15.30
C GLU A 177 60.61 -30.39 -16.10
N VAL A 178 61.04 -29.90 -17.26
CA VAL A 178 60.21 -29.06 -18.14
C VAL A 178 59.00 -29.83 -18.64
N SER A 179 59.18 -31.06 -19.14
CA SER A 179 58.06 -31.89 -19.61
C SER A 179 57.07 -32.23 -18.50
N MET A 180 57.54 -32.44 -17.27
CA MET A 180 56.65 -32.68 -16.13
C MET A 180 55.81 -31.43 -15.80
N LEU A 181 56.42 -30.25 -15.78
CA LEU A 181 55.72 -28.99 -15.53
C LEU A 181 54.66 -28.70 -16.60
N GLU A 182 55.00 -28.91 -17.87
CA GLU A 182 54.06 -28.74 -18.99
C GLU A 182 52.87 -29.70 -18.88
N LEU A 183 53.12 -30.97 -18.56
CA LEU A 183 52.05 -31.96 -18.39
C LEU A 183 51.14 -31.61 -17.21
N MET A 184 51.70 -31.17 -16.08
CA MET A 184 50.91 -30.72 -14.92
C MET A 184 50.04 -29.51 -15.27
N GLU A 185 50.58 -28.52 -15.99
CA GLU A 185 49.81 -27.36 -16.46
C GLU A 185 48.67 -27.78 -17.40
N GLU A 186 48.93 -28.69 -18.34
CA GLU A 186 47.90 -29.20 -19.24
C GLU A 186 46.76 -29.93 -18.50
N GLU A 187 47.10 -30.75 -17.51
CA GLU A 187 46.11 -31.44 -16.67
C GLU A 187 45.27 -30.47 -15.84
N GLU A 188 45.90 -29.45 -15.24
CA GLU A 188 45.22 -28.40 -14.49
C GLU A 188 44.26 -27.60 -15.39
N LEU A 189 44.72 -27.17 -16.57
CA LEU A 189 43.89 -26.46 -17.56
C LEU A 189 42.72 -27.33 -18.02
N ALA A 190 42.93 -28.63 -18.24
CA ALA A 190 41.88 -29.56 -18.59
C ALA A 190 40.86 -29.73 -17.45
N ALA A 191 41.30 -29.79 -16.19
CA ALA A 191 40.42 -29.85 -15.03
C ALA A 191 39.56 -28.59 -14.90
N ILE A 192 40.17 -27.41 -15.04
CA ILE A 192 39.45 -26.12 -15.00
C ILE A 192 38.41 -26.04 -16.11
N ARG A 193 38.76 -26.41 -17.35
CA ARG A 193 37.81 -26.41 -18.48
C ARG A 193 36.62 -27.33 -18.23
N ARG A 194 36.85 -28.56 -17.75
CA ARG A 194 35.77 -29.49 -17.39
C ARG A 194 34.86 -28.92 -16.29
N GLN A 195 35.41 -28.19 -15.32
CA GLN A 195 34.62 -27.55 -14.28
C GLN A 195 33.79 -26.39 -14.83
N GLN A 196 34.37 -25.55 -15.69
CA GLN A 196 33.68 -24.46 -16.37
C GLN A 196 32.52 -24.97 -17.23
N GLU A 197 32.76 -25.99 -18.07
CA GLU A 197 31.73 -26.61 -18.90
C GLU A 197 30.56 -27.15 -18.05
N LYS A 198 30.86 -27.86 -16.97
CA LYS A 198 29.82 -28.35 -16.03
C LYS A 198 29.02 -27.19 -15.44
N PHE A 199 29.69 -26.12 -15.01
CA PHE A 199 29.04 -24.95 -14.45
C PHE A 199 28.15 -24.24 -15.48
N GLU A 200 28.63 -24.07 -16.70
CA GLU A 200 27.87 -23.46 -17.80
C GLU A 200 26.65 -24.30 -18.19
N MET A 201 26.79 -25.63 -18.25
CA MET A 201 25.67 -26.54 -18.49
C MET A 201 24.60 -26.40 -17.41
N MET A 202 24.99 -26.40 -16.13
CA MET A 202 24.05 -26.21 -15.01
C MET A 202 23.39 -24.83 -15.08
N ARG A 203 24.17 -23.76 -15.28
CA ARG A 203 23.66 -22.39 -15.37
C ARG A 203 22.67 -22.22 -16.53
N ASN A 204 22.97 -22.80 -17.70
CA ASN A 204 22.10 -22.72 -18.87
C ASN A 204 20.80 -23.50 -18.64
N ALA A 205 20.87 -24.67 -17.99
CA ALA A 205 19.69 -25.44 -17.61
C ALA A 205 18.82 -24.66 -16.60
N GLU A 206 19.42 -24.09 -15.56
CA GLU A 206 18.72 -23.25 -14.57
C GLU A 206 18.08 -22.03 -15.22
N LEU A 207 18.80 -21.32 -16.09
CA LEU A 207 18.29 -20.15 -16.79
C LEU A 207 17.06 -20.51 -17.65
N SER A 208 17.12 -21.64 -18.37
CA SER A 208 15.99 -22.10 -19.19
C SER A 208 14.74 -22.41 -18.35
N GLU A 209 14.92 -22.99 -17.16
CA GLU A 209 13.84 -23.33 -16.25
C GLU A 209 13.24 -22.08 -15.58
N VAL A 210 14.09 -21.13 -15.17
CA VAL A 210 13.65 -19.83 -14.63
C VAL A 210 12.80 -19.10 -15.66
N GLN A 211 13.27 -19.01 -16.91
CA GLN A 211 12.51 -18.39 -18.00
C GLN A 211 11.15 -19.07 -18.20
N ARG A 212 11.11 -20.41 -18.22
CA ARG A 212 9.86 -21.17 -18.33
C ARG A 212 8.87 -20.79 -17.22
N LEU A 213 9.33 -20.77 -15.97
CA LEU A 213 8.51 -20.41 -14.80
C LEU A 213 8.05 -18.95 -14.84
N GLU A 214 8.90 -18.03 -15.27
CA GLU A 214 8.56 -16.61 -15.44
C GLU A 214 7.47 -16.42 -16.50
N TYR A 215 7.58 -17.08 -17.65
CA TYR A 215 6.55 -17.02 -18.69
C TYR A 215 5.21 -17.59 -18.19
N GLU A 216 5.23 -18.72 -17.49
CA GLU A 216 4.01 -19.28 -16.88
C GLU A 216 3.39 -18.33 -15.84
N ALA A 217 4.20 -17.76 -14.95
CA ALA A 217 3.75 -16.80 -13.95
C ALA A 217 3.17 -15.54 -14.59
N LYS A 218 3.82 -15.02 -15.65
CA LYS A 218 3.35 -13.85 -16.40
C LYS A 218 2.01 -14.13 -17.08
N ARG A 219 1.82 -15.32 -17.66
CA ARG A 219 0.54 -15.74 -18.27
C ARG A 219 -0.56 -15.83 -17.22
N LYS A 220 -0.31 -16.53 -16.11
CA LYS A 220 -1.28 -16.67 -14.98
C LYS A 220 -1.63 -15.31 -14.38
N PHE A 221 -0.65 -14.42 -14.21
CA PHE A 221 -0.88 -13.06 -13.73
C PHE A 221 -1.74 -12.25 -14.70
N ALA A 222 -1.42 -12.27 -16.00
CA ALA A 222 -2.20 -11.56 -17.00
C ALA A 222 -3.66 -12.06 -17.05
N GLU A 223 -3.88 -13.36 -16.97
CA GLU A 223 -5.24 -13.93 -16.90
C GLU A 223 -5.96 -13.50 -15.62
N LYS A 224 -5.30 -13.57 -14.46
CA LYS A 224 -5.86 -13.10 -13.18
C LYS A 224 -6.26 -11.64 -13.24
N GLN A 225 -5.44 -10.77 -13.85
CA GLN A 225 -5.77 -9.36 -14.02
C GLN A 225 -6.97 -9.16 -14.96
N ARG A 226 -7.06 -9.92 -16.06
CA ARG A 226 -8.23 -9.89 -16.94
C ARG A 226 -9.51 -10.29 -16.21
N ARG A 227 -9.47 -11.37 -15.42
CA ARG A 227 -10.61 -11.82 -14.61
C ARG A 227 -11.03 -10.79 -13.56
N LYS A 228 -10.06 -10.20 -12.85
CA LYS A 228 -10.33 -9.12 -11.88
C LYS A 228 -10.99 -7.91 -12.54
N LYS A 229 -10.53 -7.52 -13.73
CA LYS A 229 -11.13 -6.42 -14.48
C LYS A 229 -12.57 -6.74 -14.87
N GLN A 230 -12.81 -7.93 -15.45
CA GLN A 230 -14.16 -8.38 -15.82
C GLN A 230 -15.11 -8.38 -14.61
N GLU A 231 -14.67 -8.91 -13.47
CA GLU A 231 -15.48 -8.96 -12.25
C GLU A 231 -15.78 -7.57 -11.70
N ARG A 232 -14.80 -6.67 -11.73
CA ARG A 232 -14.99 -5.28 -11.30
C ARG A 232 -16.00 -4.55 -12.20
N ASP A 233 -15.83 -4.68 -13.51
CA ASP A 233 -16.70 -4.04 -14.50
C ASP A 233 -18.14 -4.64 -14.40
N PHE A 234 -18.26 -5.95 -14.17
CA PHE A 234 -19.56 -6.61 -13.92
C PHE A 234 -20.22 -6.10 -12.63
N LYS A 235 -19.47 -5.98 -11.53
CA LYS A 235 -19.98 -5.48 -10.26
C LYS A 235 -20.46 -4.04 -10.36
N GLU A 236 -19.70 -3.18 -11.05
CA GLU A 236 -20.09 -1.79 -11.30
C GLU A 236 -21.38 -1.71 -12.12
N ALA A 237 -21.48 -2.48 -13.20
CA ALA A 237 -22.69 -2.55 -14.01
C ALA A 237 -23.90 -3.09 -13.21
N GLN A 238 -23.67 -4.08 -12.33
CA GLN A 238 -24.70 -4.64 -11.46
C GLN A 238 -25.20 -3.60 -10.45
N GLU A 239 -24.31 -2.79 -9.87
CA GLU A 239 -24.68 -1.73 -8.94
C GLU A 239 -25.52 -0.64 -9.61
N GLN A 240 -25.10 -0.17 -10.79
CA GLN A 240 -25.88 0.76 -11.59
C GLN A 240 -27.26 0.20 -11.98
N LEU A 241 -27.33 -1.10 -12.33
CA LEU A 241 -28.59 -1.76 -12.64
C LEU A 241 -29.50 -1.82 -11.40
N LYS A 242 -28.96 -2.19 -10.23
CA LYS A 242 -29.72 -2.22 -8.97
C LYS A 242 -30.30 -0.86 -8.64
N GLU A 243 -29.51 0.21 -8.76
CA GLU A 243 -29.97 1.58 -8.53
C GLU A 243 -31.09 1.96 -9.50
N LYS A 244 -30.92 1.70 -10.80
CA LYS A 244 -31.94 1.98 -11.82
C LYS A 244 -33.24 1.22 -11.58
N VAL A 245 -33.14 -0.05 -11.19
CA VAL A 245 -34.32 -0.89 -10.88
C VAL A 245 -35.02 -0.38 -9.62
N ALA A 246 -34.27 -0.02 -8.57
CA ALA A 246 -34.81 0.56 -7.34
C ALA A 246 -35.53 1.89 -7.62
N ALA A 247 -34.90 2.80 -8.36
CA ALA A 247 -35.48 4.09 -8.76
C ALA A 247 -36.76 3.90 -9.59
N ARG A 248 -36.76 2.95 -10.54
CA ARG A 248 -37.94 2.63 -11.35
C ARG A 248 -39.07 2.07 -10.49
N SER A 249 -38.77 1.15 -9.57
CA SER A 249 -39.77 0.58 -8.67
C SER A 249 -40.37 1.64 -7.75
N PHE A 250 -39.53 2.52 -7.21
CA PHE A 250 -39.96 3.66 -6.39
C PHE A 250 -40.85 4.62 -7.17
N ALA A 251 -40.40 5.04 -8.36
CA ALA A 251 -41.18 5.94 -9.23
C ALA A 251 -42.53 5.33 -9.60
N ARG A 252 -42.59 4.02 -9.90
CA ARG A 252 -43.85 3.34 -10.22
C ARG A 252 -44.82 3.32 -9.03
N GLY A 253 -44.34 3.05 -7.82
CA GLY A 253 -45.17 3.10 -6.62
C GLY A 253 -45.68 4.52 -6.35
N TYR A 254 -44.76 5.49 -6.31
CA TYR A 254 -45.07 6.89 -6.03
C TYR A 254 -46.03 7.51 -7.06
N LEU A 255 -45.78 7.34 -8.35
CA LEU A 255 -46.65 7.87 -9.42
C LEU A 255 -48.00 7.16 -9.47
N GLY A 256 -48.06 5.88 -9.11
CA GLY A 256 -49.32 5.14 -9.02
C GLY A 256 -50.27 5.75 -7.99
N ASP A 257 -49.75 6.08 -6.81
CA ASP A 257 -50.54 6.66 -5.72
C ASP A 257 -50.78 8.17 -5.90
N LEU A 258 -49.85 8.88 -6.57
CA LEU A 258 -49.93 10.32 -6.79
C LEU A 258 -51.19 10.73 -7.55
N HIS A 259 -51.60 9.97 -8.56
CA HIS A 259 -52.84 10.27 -9.30
C HIS A 259 -54.05 10.24 -8.37
N ALA A 260 -54.21 9.18 -7.56
CA ALA A 260 -55.33 9.09 -6.63
C ALA A 260 -55.32 10.22 -5.58
N SER A 261 -54.14 10.54 -5.02
CA SER A 261 -53.98 11.63 -4.05
C SER A 261 -54.32 12.99 -4.65
N VAL A 262 -53.78 13.33 -5.83
CA VAL A 262 -54.04 14.61 -6.49
C VAL A 262 -55.49 14.76 -6.89
N PHE A 263 -56.15 13.69 -7.34
CA PHE A 263 -57.59 13.72 -7.65
C PHE A 263 -58.44 13.92 -6.40
N ALA A 264 -58.12 13.25 -5.29
CA ALA A 264 -58.81 13.46 -4.01
C ALA A 264 -58.59 14.89 -3.47
N ASP A 265 -57.40 15.44 -3.62
CA ASP A 265 -57.09 16.83 -3.25
C ASP A 265 -57.84 17.83 -4.15
N LEU A 266 -57.91 17.60 -5.48
CA LEU A 266 -58.69 18.45 -6.37
C LEU A 266 -60.21 18.36 -6.10
N GLU A 267 -60.71 17.18 -5.74
CA GLU A 267 -62.11 16.97 -5.39
C GLU A 267 -62.45 17.66 -4.07
N SER A 268 -61.61 17.52 -3.04
CA SER A 268 -61.81 18.17 -1.74
C SER A 268 -61.66 19.70 -1.80
N THR A 269 -60.81 20.22 -2.69
CA THR A 269 -60.70 21.66 -2.96
C THR A 269 -61.82 22.19 -3.86
N GLY A 270 -62.73 21.33 -4.33
CA GLY A 270 -63.91 21.72 -5.10
C GLY A 270 -63.61 22.14 -6.54
N HIS A 271 -62.45 21.76 -7.09
CA HIS A 271 -62.13 22.03 -8.50
C HIS A 271 -62.94 21.16 -9.46
N PHE A 272 -63.33 19.95 -9.04
CA PHE A 272 -64.30 19.14 -9.77
C PHE A 272 -65.71 19.55 -9.36
N TYR A 273 -66.49 20.04 -10.33
CA TYR A 273 -67.89 20.41 -10.17
C TYR A 273 -68.76 19.47 -10.99
N ASP A 274 -69.95 19.18 -10.48
CA ASP A 274 -70.98 18.49 -11.25
C ASP A 274 -71.42 19.42 -12.41
N PRO A 275 -71.20 19.02 -13.68
CA PRO A 275 -71.55 19.83 -14.83
C PRO A 275 -73.05 20.16 -14.85
N VAL A 276 -73.91 19.23 -14.44
CA VAL A 276 -75.36 19.43 -14.41
C VAL A 276 -75.72 20.50 -13.38
N ARG A 277 -75.14 20.41 -12.18
CA ARG A 277 -75.38 21.41 -11.13
C ARG A 277 -74.91 22.80 -11.57
N ARG A 278 -73.75 22.90 -12.21
CA ARG A 278 -73.22 24.19 -12.69
C ARG A 278 -74.03 24.76 -13.84
N GLU A 279 -74.51 23.94 -14.76
CA GLU A 279 -75.43 24.36 -15.83
C GLU A 279 -76.76 24.86 -15.25
N VAL A 280 -77.30 24.18 -14.24
CA VAL A 280 -78.51 24.64 -13.54
C VAL A 280 -78.26 25.98 -12.86
N GLU A 281 -77.14 26.13 -12.14
CA GLU A 281 -76.80 27.36 -11.44
C GLU A 281 -76.53 28.55 -12.37
N THR A 282 -75.85 28.32 -13.51
CA THR A 282 -75.40 29.40 -14.43
C THR A 282 -76.36 29.71 -15.57
N LEU A 283 -77.14 28.74 -16.04
CA LEU A 283 -78.06 28.91 -17.18
C LEU A 283 -79.52 28.89 -16.73
N PHE A 284 -79.93 27.84 -16.00
CA PHE A 284 -81.34 27.63 -15.68
C PHE A 284 -81.85 28.60 -14.62
N LEU A 285 -81.13 28.81 -13.51
CA LEU A 285 -81.56 29.72 -12.44
C LEU A 285 -81.67 31.17 -12.93
N PRO A 286 -80.70 31.74 -13.67
CA PRO A 286 -80.86 33.08 -14.23
C PRO A 286 -82.02 33.17 -15.22
N TRP A 287 -82.19 32.16 -16.09
CA TRP A 287 -83.32 32.10 -17.01
C TRP A 287 -84.66 32.06 -16.25
N LEU A 288 -84.79 31.20 -15.24
CA LEU A 288 -86.00 31.07 -14.43
C LEU A 288 -86.33 32.36 -13.69
N VAL A 289 -85.32 32.97 -13.05
CA VAL A 289 -85.51 34.27 -12.36
C VAL A 289 -85.95 35.33 -13.37
N THR A 290 -85.33 35.39 -14.55
CA THR A 290 -85.71 36.34 -15.61
C THR A 290 -87.16 36.11 -16.05
N GLU A 291 -87.56 34.87 -16.32
CA GLU A 291 -88.91 34.52 -16.77
C GLU A 291 -89.97 34.81 -15.70
N VAL A 292 -89.68 34.48 -14.43
CA VAL A 292 -90.54 34.80 -13.28
C VAL A 292 -90.66 36.31 -13.11
N THR A 293 -89.55 37.06 -13.19
CA THR A 293 -89.62 38.53 -13.14
C THR A 293 -90.44 39.09 -14.29
N SER A 294 -90.32 38.55 -15.51
CA SER A 294 -91.12 38.99 -16.66
C SER A 294 -92.62 38.76 -16.43
N SER A 295 -92.99 37.60 -15.89
CA SER A 295 -94.36 37.25 -15.53
C SER A 295 -94.89 38.17 -14.42
N LEU A 296 -94.09 38.44 -13.39
CA LEU A 296 -94.44 39.40 -12.34
C LEU A 296 -94.57 40.83 -12.87
N THR A 297 -93.73 41.26 -13.81
CA THR A 297 -93.87 42.57 -14.45
C THR A 297 -95.13 42.66 -15.31
N ASN A 298 -95.50 41.58 -16.01
CA ASN A 298 -96.75 41.51 -16.77
C ASN A 298 -97.96 41.58 -15.84
N VAL A 299 -97.92 40.88 -14.71
CA VAL A 299 -98.97 40.94 -13.68
C VAL A 299 -99.03 42.33 -13.05
N ALA A 300 -97.90 42.94 -12.72
CA ALA A 300 -97.85 44.31 -12.20
C ALA A 300 -98.39 45.33 -13.22
N ALA A 301 -98.07 45.17 -14.51
CA ALA A 301 -98.62 45.98 -15.58
C ALA A 301 -100.12 45.78 -15.76
N ALA A 302 -100.62 44.55 -15.62
CA ALA A 302 -102.04 44.25 -15.64
C ALA A 302 -102.78 44.88 -14.45
N TYR A 303 -102.21 44.84 -13.25
CA TYR A 303 -102.75 45.54 -12.09
C TYR A 303 -102.72 47.06 -12.25
N ALA A 304 -101.62 47.64 -12.75
CA ALA A 304 -101.53 49.07 -13.03
C ALA A 304 -102.56 49.51 -14.08
N ALA A 305 -102.75 48.72 -15.15
CA ALA A 305 -103.78 48.98 -16.15
C ALA A 305 -105.20 48.85 -15.57
N ALA A 306 -105.45 47.88 -14.70
CA ALA A 306 -106.73 47.75 -13.99
C ALA A 306 -106.98 48.94 -13.05
N ASP A 307 -105.97 49.38 -12.29
CA ASP A 307 -106.05 50.57 -11.45
C ASP A 307 -106.28 51.85 -12.26
N ASP A 308 -105.64 51.98 -13.42
CA ASP A 308 -105.85 53.11 -14.34
C ASP A 308 -107.27 53.09 -14.95
N ILE A 309 -107.80 51.91 -15.31
CA ILE A 309 -109.19 51.75 -15.75
C ILE A 309 -110.16 52.13 -14.62
N ILE A 310 -109.92 51.66 -13.39
CA ILE A 310 -110.74 52.01 -12.23
C ILE A 310 -110.68 53.52 -11.99
N ARG A 311 -109.50 54.14 -12.01
CA ARG A 311 -109.32 55.59 -11.85
C ARG A 311 -110.04 56.37 -12.96
N ALA A 312 -109.91 55.95 -14.22
CA ALA A 312 -110.61 56.57 -15.35
C ALA A 312 -112.14 56.40 -15.25
N SER A 313 -112.64 55.26 -14.77
CA SER A 313 -114.07 55.05 -14.53
C SER A 313 -114.59 55.94 -13.39
N LEU A 314 -113.80 56.13 -12.33
CA LEU A 314 -114.14 57.02 -11.21
C LEU A 314 -114.13 58.48 -11.65
N GLU A 315 -113.17 58.92 -12.46
CA GLU A 315 -113.18 60.28 -13.03
C GLU A 315 -114.36 60.50 -13.97
N LYS A 316 -114.69 59.54 -14.85
CA LYS A 316 -115.92 59.61 -15.65
C LYS A 316 -117.17 59.67 -14.76
N ALA A 317 -117.23 58.87 -13.69
CA ALA A 317 -118.34 58.89 -12.75
C ALA A 317 -118.44 60.24 -12.00
N LYS A 318 -117.30 60.85 -11.63
CA LYS A 318 -117.28 62.21 -11.05
C LYS A 318 -117.80 63.25 -12.03
N VAL A 319 -117.40 63.21 -13.30
CA VAL A 319 -117.89 64.14 -14.33
C VAL A 319 -119.39 63.95 -14.57
N ILE A 320 -119.88 62.70 -14.66
CA ILE A 320 -121.32 62.42 -14.80
C ILE A 320 -122.07 62.91 -13.56
N ARG A 321 -121.55 62.68 -12.35
CA ARG A 321 -122.15 63.15 -11.11
C ARG A 321 -122.13 64.67 -10.98
N ALA A 322 -121.04 65.33 -11.39
CA ALA A 322 -120.94 66.78 -11.42
C ALA A 322 -121.95 67.39 -12.39
N LYS A 323 -122.08 66.83 -13.60
CA LYS A 323 -123.14 67.21 -14.55
C LYS A 323 -124.54 66.98 -13.97
N ALA A 324 -124.79 65.83 -13.35
CA ALA A 324 -126.08 65.56 -12.71
C ALA A 324 -126.38 66.50 -11.52
N VAL A 325 -125.36 66.95 -10.79
CA VAL A 325 -125.50 67.97 -9.73
C VAL A 325 -125.74 69.35 -10.34
N GLU A 326 -125.03 69.74 -11.39
CA GLU A 326 -125.28 70.99 -12.12
C GLU A 326 -126.68 71.01 -12.74
N ASP A 327 -127.12 69.92 -13.36
CA ASP A 327 -128.47 69.75 -13.90
C ASP A 327 -129.51 69.85 -12.77
N HIS A 328 -129.26 69.25 -11.61
CA HIS A 328 -130.15 69.33 -10.45
C HIS A 328 -130.18 70.73 -9.81
N GLU A 329 -129.04 71.43 -9.74
CA GLU A 329 -128.96 72.82 -9.29
C GLU A 329 -129.66 73.77 -10.28
N ALA A 330 -129.57 73.50 -11.59
CA ALA A 330 -130.31 74.23 -12.61
C ALA A 330 -131.82 74.00 -12.52
N GLU A 331 -132.27 72.75 -12.26
CA GLU A 331 -133.67 72.45 -11.97
C GLU A 331 -134.16 73.17 -10.72
N LEU A 332 -133.39 73.18 -9.64
CA LEU A 332 -133.75 73.89 -8.40
C LEU A 332 -133.84 75.40 -8.61
N LYS A 333 -132.90 76.01 -9.35
CA LYS A 333 -132.98 77.43 -9.71
C LYS A 333 -134.18 77.74 -10.60
N ALA A 334 -134.51 76.88 -11.56
CA ALA A 334 -135.71 77.04 -12.38
C ALA A 334 -137.00 76.95 -11.55
N ILE A 335 -137.03 76.07 -10.55
CA ILE A 335 -138.14 75.95 -9.59
C ILE A 335 -138.22 77.20 -8.69
N GLU A 336 -137.10 77.75 -8.22
CA GLU A 336 -137.06 78.98 -7.44
C GLU A 336 -137.50 80.20 -8.27
N GLU A 337 -137.03 80.35 -9.50
CA GLU A 337 -137.45 81.41 -10.42
C GLU A 337 -138.95 81.29 -10.79
N ALA A 338 -139.47 80.07 -10.96
CA ALA A 338 -140.89 79.83 -11.19
C ALA A 338 -141.73 80.19 -9.96
N LYS A 339 -141.27 79.85 -8.75
CA LYS A 339 -141.92 80.25 -7.49
C LYS A 339 -141.87 81.77 -7.28
N ALA A 340 -140.74 82.42 -7.57
CA ALA A 340 -140.60 83.87 -7.46
C ALA A 340 -141.48 84.61 -8.48
N LYS A 341 -141.59 84.11 -9.72
CA LYS A 341 -142.55 84.64 -10.71
C LYS A 341 -144.00 84.46 -10.26
N ALA A 342 -144.37 83.28 -9.74
CA ALA A 342 -145.70 83.03 -9.22
C ALA A 342 -146.04 83.90 -7.99
N GLU A 343 -145.06 84.17 -7.12
CA GLU A 343 -145.23 85.05 -5.96
C GLU A 343 -145.33 86.52 -6.37
N ALA A 344 -144.54 86.97 -7.35
CA ALA A 344 -144.66 88.31 -7.92
C ALA A 344 -146.01 88.51 -8.63
N GLU A 345 -146.52 87.49 -9.32
CA GLU A 345 -147.86 87.52 -9.92
C GLU A 345 -148.97 87.54 -8.86
N ARG A 346 -148.78 86.86 -7.71
CA ARG A 346 -149.72 86.90 -6.59
C ARG A 346 -149.74 88.28 -5.94
N LEU A 347 -148.58 88.89 -5.71
CA LEU A 347 -148.45 90.24 -5.16
C LEU A 347 -149.02 91.32 -6.11
N ALA A 348 -148.83 91.18 -7.42
CA ALA A 348 -149.43 92.09 -8.40
C ALA A 348 -150.97 91.99 -8.40
N LYS A 349 -151.52 90.78 -8.25
CA LYS A 349 -152.98 90.57 -8.12
C LYS A 349 -153.53 91.09 -6.78
N GLU A 350 -152.78 90.98 -5.69
CA GLU A 350 -153.14 91.57 -4.39
C GLU A 350 -153.08 93.11 -4.40
N GLU A 351 -152.14 93.72 -5.12
CA GLU A 351 -152.12 95.18 -5.33
C GLU A 351 -153.26 95.66 -6.24
N GLU A 352 -153.58 94.94 -7.32
CA GLU A 352 -154.75 95.23 -8.15
C GLU A 352 -156.06 95.13 -7.36
N GLU A 353 -156.22 94.13 -6.47
CA GLU A 353 -157.40 94.05 -5.59
C GLU A 353 -157.46 95.16 -4.53
N ARG A 354 -156.31 95.57 -3.93
CA ARG A 354 -156.31 96.72 -2.99
C ARG A 354 -156.74 98.01 -3.69
N LEU A 355 -156.25 98.28 -4.89
CA LEU A 355 -156.64 99.47 -5.67
C LEU A 355 -158.10 99.43 -6.11
N ARG A 356 -158.67 98.24 -6.34
CA ARG A 356 -160.08 98.08 -6.69
C ARG A 356 -161.02 98.29 -5.48
N LEU A 357 -160.63 97.81 -4.29
CA LEU A 357 -161.36 98.04 -3.04
C LEU A 357 -161.25 99.49 -2.50
N GLU A 358 -160.13 100.18 -2.75
CA GLU A 358 -159.98 101.60 -2.41
C GLU A 358 -160.80 102.53 -3.34
N ALA A 359 -161.02 102.11 -4.60
CA ALA A 359 -161.92 102.79 -5.53
C ALA A 359 -163.41 102.54 -5.23
N GLU A 360 -163.78 101.37 -4.68
CA GLU A 360 -165.16 101.05 -4.28
C GLU A 360 -165.55 101.73 -2.96
N ALA A 361 -164.62 101.94 -2.02
CA ALA A 361 -164.86 102.67 -0.77
C ALA A 361 -164.96 104.21 -0.91
N ALA A 362 -164.55 104.77 -2.06
CA ALA A 362 -164.69 106.20 -2.37
C ALA A 362 -166.00 106.54 -3.13
N ALA A 363 -166.78 105.54 -3.55
CA ALA A 363 -168.02 105.71 -4.32
C ALA A 363 -169.31 105.55 -3.48
N GLU A 364 -169.22 105.19 -2.19
CA GLU A 364 -170.37 104.89 -1.32
C GLU A 364 -170.56 105.89 -0.13
N ASN A 365 -170.03 107.12 -0.25
CA ASN A 365 -170.31 108.23 0.69
C ASN A 365 -170.69 109.52 -0.06
N GLY A 366 -171.75 109.42 -0.86
CA GLY A 366 -172.31 110.55 -1.60
C GLY A 366 -173.69 110.23 -2.15
N GLU A 367 -174.67 110.07 -1.24
CA GLU A 367 -176.15 110.04 -1.39
C GLU A 367 -176.68 109.02 -0.36
N GLY A 368 -177.46 109.29 0.68
CA GLY A 368 -178.14 110.46 1.25
C GLY A 368 -179.18 109.93 2.25
N GLY A 369 -179.39 110.60 3.39
CA GLY A 369 -180.51 110.28 4.26
C GLY A 369 -180.39 110.78 5.71
N GLU A 370 -181.12 111.87 5.99
CA GLU A 370 -181.87 112.19 7.23
C GLU A 370 -181.20 112.28 8.60
#